data_AF-A0A7X4GRI1-F1
#
_entry.id   AF-A0A7X4GRI1-F1
#
_cell.length_a   1.000
_cell.length_b   1.000
_cell.length_c   1.000
_cell.angle_alpha   90.00
_cell.angle_beta   90.00
_cell.angle_gamma   90.00
#
_symmetry.space_group_name_H-M   'P 1'
#
loop_
_entity.id
_entity.type
_entity.pdbx_description
1 polymer ?
#
loop_
_entity_poly.entity_id
_entity_poly.type
_entity_poly.pdbx_seq_one_letter_code
_entity_poly.pdbx_strand_id
1 'polypeptide(L)'
;MTTPKRIFVYFIGLLAVALLLMAAYTWAMLHISYSEGERAGYLQKFSTRGWICKTWEGEILLTSMPGAIPEKFEFSVRDPQVAKELTAATGKRVVLSYAQHKGVPTQCFGETEYYITKVTPQP
;
A
#
# COMPACT_ATOMS: atom_id res chain seq x y z
N MET A 1 27.80 -38.26 17.18
CA MET A 1 26.36 -38.41 16.89
C MET A 1 25.61 -37.22 17.50
N THR A 2 25.35 -36.17 16.71
CA THR A 2 24.43 -35.11 17.12
C THR A 2 23.03 -35.73 17.18
N THR A 3 22.45 -35.78 18.38
CA THR A 3 21.11 -36.36 18.57
C THR A 3 20.10 -35.63 17.70
N PRO A 4 19.19 -36.33 16.99
CA PRO A 4 18.24 -35.72 16.05
C PRO A 4 17.39 -34.62 16.71
N LYS A 5 17.16 -34.73 18.02
CA LYS A 5 16.47 -33.73 18.85
C LYS A 5 17.20 -32.38 18.92
N ARG A 6 18.54 -32.35 18.93
CA ARG A 6 19.33 -31.10 18.95
C ARG A 6 19.28 -30.40 17.60
N ILE A 7 19.39 -31.15 16.50
CA ILE A 7 19.28 -30.61 15.13
C ILE A 7 17.91 -29.98 14.92
N PHE A 8 16.84 -30.63 15.39
CA PHE A 8 15.48 -30.11 15.30
C PHE A 8 15.30 -28.78 16.06
N VAL A 9 15.87 -28.66 17.27
CA VAL A 9 15.84 -27.41 18.04
C VAL A 9 16.60 -26.28 17.34
N TYR A 10 17.77 -26.55 16.77
CA TYR A 10 18.50 -25.54 16.00
C TYR A 10 17.76 -25.12 14.73
N PHE A 11 17.11 -26.06 14.03
CA PHE A 11 16.31 -25.75 12.85
C PHE A 11 15.11 -24.85 13.19
N ILE A 12 14.38 -25.17 14.27
CA ILE A 12 13.29 -24.32 14.76
C ILE A 12 13.81 -22.95 15.19
N GLY A 13 14.94 -22.90 15.89
CA GLY A 13 15.56 -21.63 16.31
C GLY A 13 15.92 -20.75 15.11
N LEU A 14 16.50 -21.34 14.06
CA LEU A 14 16.84 -20.63 12.82
C LEU A 14 15.58 -20.13 12.10
N LEU A 15 14.53 -20.94 12.02
CA LEU A 15 13.27 -20.56 11.40
C LEU A 15 12.56 -19.43 12.17
N ALA A 16 12.62 -19.46 13.51
CA ALA A 16 12.08 -18.39 14.35
C ALA A 16 12.84 -17.07 14.15
N VAL A 17 14.18 -17.11 14.09
CA VAL A 17 15.00 -15.93 13.80
C VAL A 17 14.70 -15.38 12.40
N ALA A 18 14.57 -16.24 11.39
CA ALA A 18 14.22 -15.82 10.04
C ALA A 18 12.84 -15.12 9.99
N LEU A 19 11.84 -15.67 10.68
CA LEU A 19 10.51 -15.05 10.79
C LEU A 19 10.56 -13.69 11.51
N LEU A 20 11.35 -13.58 12.58
CA LEU A 20 11.53 -12.30 13.29
C LEU A 20 12.19 -11.25 12.41
N LEU A 21 13.23 -11.61 11.65
CA LEU A 21 13.88 -10.70 10.71
C LEU A 21 12.93 -10.25 9.61
N MET A 22 12.12 -11.16 9.06
CA MET A 22 11.12 -10.83 8.05
C MET A 22 10.04 -9.89 8.61
N ALA A 23 9.58 -10.12 9.84
CA ALA A 23 8.61 -9.24 10.50
C ALA A 23 9.19 -7.85 10.81
N ALA A 24 10.45 -7.78 11.23
CA ALA A 24 11.14 -6.50 11.44
C ALA A 24 11.32 -5.73 10.11
N TYR A 25 11.68 -6.45 9.04
CA TYR A 25 11.81 -5.88 7.70
C TYR A 25 10.48 -5.34 7.17
N THR A 26 9.39 -6.12 7.25
CA THR A 26 8.07 -5.67 6.81
C THR A 26 7.60 -4.45 7.60
N TRP A 27 7.81 -4.45 8.92
CA TRP A 27 7.49 -3.31 9.76
C TRP A 27 8.27 -2.06 9.34
N ALA A 28 9.57 -2.17 9.10
CA ALA A 28 10.39 -1.04 8.66
C ALA A 28 9.92 -0.49 7.31
N MET A 29 9.70 -1.34 6.31
CA MET A 29 9.28 -0.91 4.97
C MET A 29 7.90 -0.26 4.96
N LEU A 30 7.00 -0.68 5.86
CA LEU A 30 5.65 -0.11 5.98
C LEU A 30 5.59 1.21 6.76
N HIS A 31 6.65 1.60 7.47
CA HIS A 31 6.70 2.82 8.28
C HIS A 31 7.69 3.86 7.73
N ILE A 32 8.72 3.43 7.01
CA ILE A 32 9.71 4.33 6.42
C ILE A 32 9.23 4.70 5.01
N SER A 33 8.83 5.96 4.83
CA SER A 33 8.49 6.51 3.52
C SER A 33 9.78 6.81 2.73
N TYR A 34 9.82 6.35 1.48
CA TYR A 34 10.88 6.68 0.52
C TYR A 34 10.67 8.08 -0.08
N SER A 35 9.40 8.43 -0.34
CA SER A 35 9.01 9.71 -0.93
C SER A 35 7.62 10.08 -0.43
N GLU A 36 7.39 11.36 -0.20
CA GLU A 36 6.09 11.91 0.17
C GLU A 36 5.73 13.01 -0.82
N GLY A 37 4.46 13.13 -1.17
CA GLY A 37 4.03 14.14 -2.13
C GLY A 37 2.52 14.21 -2.28
N GLU A 38 2.08 15.05 -3.22
CA GLU A 38 0.66 15.24 -3.53
C GLU A 38 0.39 15.04 -5.01
N ARG A 39 -0.78 14.49 -5.33
CA ARG A 39 -1.27 14.32 -6.71
C ARG A 39 -2.72 14.75 -6.80
N ALA A 40 -3.03 15.61 -7.75
CA ALA A 40 -4.38 16.10 -8.00
C ALA A 40 -4.94 15.45 -9.27
N GLY A 41 -6.16 14.92 -9.18
CA GLY A 41 -6.80 14.24 -10.30
C GLY A 41 -8.28 13.95 -10.06
N TYR A 42 -8.89 13.26 -11.01
CA TYR A 42 -10.27 12.77 -10.86
C TYR A 42 -10.26 11.35 -10.33
N LEU A 43 -10.96 11.11 -9.21
CA LEU A 43 -11.08 9.77 -8.64
C LEU A 43 -12.03 8.94 -9.49
N GLN A 44 -11.49 8.05 -10.31
CA GLN A 44 -12.27 7.28 -11.28
C GLN A 44 -12.78 5.97 -10.68
N LYS A 45 -11.94 5.29 -9.90
CA LYS A 45 -12.26 3.99 -9.32
C LYS A 45 -11.70 3.90 -7.91
N PHE A 46 -12.48 3.33 -7.01
CA PHE A 46 -12.03 2.93 -5.68
C PHE A 46 -12.76 1.65 -5.31
N SER A 47 -12.03 0.59 -5.00
CA SER A 47 -12.59 -0.75 -4.79
C SER A 47 -11.73 -1.57 -3.86
N THR A 48 -12.35 -2.38 -3.00
CA THR A 48 -11.64 -3.44 -2.30
C THR A 48 -11.33 -4.60 -3.25
N ARG A 49 -10.08 -5.02 -3.35
CA ARG A 49 -9.64 -6.15 -4.17
C ARG A 49 -8.87 -7.16 -3.31
N GLY A 50 -8.73 -8.38 -3.83
CA GLY A 50 -8.02 -9.47 -3.16
C GLY A 50 -8.91 -10.64 -2.74
N TRP A 51 -8.31 -11.84 -2.78
CA TRP A 51 -8.99 -13.11 -2.47
C TRP A 51 -8.68 -13.58 -1.04
N ILE A 52 -7.43 -13.45 -0.61
CA ILE A 52 -6.94 -13.87 0.72
C ILE A 52 -6.85 -12.67 1.66
N CYS A 53 -6.20 -11.60 1.22
CA CYS A 53 -6.11 -10.32 1.91
C CYS A 53 -6.88 -9.29 1.09
N LYS A 54 -7.91 -8.67 1.66
CA LYS A 54 -8.62 -7.57 1.00
C LYS A 54 -7.93 -6.25 1.27
N THR A 55 -7.53 -5.56 0.22
CA THR A 55 -6.91 -4.22 0.27
C THR A 55 -7.80 -3.22 -0.47
N TRP A 56 -7.71 -1.95 -0.08
CA TRP A 56 -8.42 -0.87 -0.77
C TRP A 56 -7.53 -0.27 -1.84
N GLU A 57 -7.96 -0.36 -3.09
CA GLU A 57 -7.20 0.07 -4.25
C GLU A 57 -8.01 1.11 -5.05
N GLY A 58 -7.35 2.20 -5.42
CA GLY A 58 -7.94 3.27 -6.20
C GLY A 58 -7.11 3.71 -7.39
N GLU A 59 -7.77 4.38 -8.33
CA GLU A 59 -7.11 5.01 -9.47
C GLU A 59 -7.63 6.45 -9.63
N ILE A 60 -6.71 7.42 -9.76
CA ILE A 60 -7.04 8.77 -10.23
C ILE A 60 -6.52 8.99 -11.63
N LEU A 61 -7.22 9.83 -12.38
CA LEU A 61 -6.76 10.35 -13.66
C LEU A 61 -6.07 11.70 -13.46
N LEU A 62 -4.78 11.73 -13.76
CA LEU A 62 -3.97 12.93 -13.82
C LEU A 62 -4.19 13.60 -15.17
N THR A 63 -4.79 14.78 -15.18
CA THR A 63 -4.92 15.59 -16.41
C THR A 63 -3.76 16.56 -16.49
N SER A 64 -2.81 16.29 -17.38
CA SER A 64 -1.69 17.18 -17.66
C SER A 64 -2.02 18.21 -18.74
N MET A 65 -2.83 17.86 -19.75
CA MET A 65 -3.25 18.74 -20.84
C MET A 65 -4.65 18.38 -21.40
N PRO A 66 -5.49 19.37 -21.76
CA PRO A 66 -6.75 19.12 -22.47
C PRO A 66 -6.52 18.37 -23.79
N GLY A 67 -7.24 17.27 -24.01
CA GLY A 67 -7.13 16.45 -25.23
C GLY A 67 -6.04 15.38 -25.22
N ALA A 68 -5.17 15.35 -24.20
CA ALA A 68 -4.24 14.24 -23.99
C ALA A 68 -4.92 13.08 -23.26
N ILE A 69 -4.43 11.85 -23.48
CA ILE A 69 -4.86 10.69 -22.70
C ILE A 69 -4.39 10.90 -21.25
N PRO A 70 -5.30 10.93 -20.26
CA PRO A 70 -4.92 11.14 -18.87
C PRO A 70 -4.03 10.01 -18.35
N GLU A 71 -2.99 10.35 -17.59
CA GLU A 71 -2.15 9.36 -16.93
C GLU A 71 -2.90 8.77 -15.73
N LYS A 72 -2.87 7.45 -15.58
CA LYS A 72 -3.48 6.78 -14.44
C LYS A 72 -2.49 6.74 -13.29
N PHE A 73 -2.92 7.20 -12.12
CA PHE A 73 -2.21 6.98 -10.88
C PHE A 73 -2.98 5.99 -10.01
N GLU A 74 -2.41 4.81 -9.87
CA GLU A 74 -2.92 3.76 -8.99
C GLU A 74 -2.31 3.89 -7.60
N PHE A 75 -3.13 3.69 -6.59
CA PHE A 75 -2.73 3.83 -5.19
C PHE A 75 -3.47 2.85 -4.30
N SER A 76 -2.86 2.55 -3.15
CA SER A 76 -3.39 1.69 -2.12
C SER A 76 -3.73 2.51 -0.87
N VAL A 77 -4.72 2.06 -0.11
CA VAL A 77 -5.13 2.70 1.15
C VAL A 77 -5.11 1.67 2.26
N ARG A 78 -4.53 2.04 3.40
CA ARG A 78 -4.47 1.18 4.60
C ARG A 78 -5.35 1.69 5.73
N ASP A 79 -5.58 3.00 5.80
CA ASP A 79 -6.44 3.59 6.81
C ASP A 79 -7.93 3.48 6.42
N PRO A 80 -8.78 2.80 7.22
CA PRO A 80 -10.20 2.68 6.94
C PRO A 80 -10.94 4.02 6.93
N GLN A 81 -10.46 5.04 7.65
CA GLN A 81 -11.06 6.39 7.64
C GLN A 81 -10.85 7.05 6.27
N VAL A 82 -9.62 7.04 5.77
CA VAL A 82 -9.27 7.56 4.43
C VAL A 82 -10.02 6.78 3.35
N ALA A 83 -10.16 5.46 3.49
CA ALA A 83 -10.93 4.64 2.55
C ALA A 83 -12.41 5.05 2.50
N LYS A 84 -13.02 5.40 3.64
CA LYS A 84 -14.40 5.89 3.69
C LYS A 84 -14.55 7.24 3.01
N GLU A 85 -13.61 8.16 3.24
CA GLU A 85 -13.59 9.48 2.60
C GLU A 85 -13.44 9.37 1.08
N LEU A 86 -12.52 8.53 0.61
CA LEU A 86 -12.32 8.26 -0.81
C LEU A 86 -13.55 7.62 -1.46
N THR A 87 -14.20 6.69 -0.78
CA THR A 87 -15.45 6.10 -1.26
C THR A 87 -16.51 7.18 -1.50
N ALA A 88 -16.65 8.13 -0.57
CA ALA A 88 -17.58 9.27 -0.70
C ALA A 88 -17.14 10.34 -1.73
N ALA A 89 -15.86 10.34 -2.10
CA ALA A 89 -15.28 11.22 -3.09
C ALA A 89 -15.21 10.61 -4.51
N THR A 90 -15.71 9.39 -4.70
CA THR A 90 -15.70 8.71 -6.01
C THR A 90 -16.40 9.57 -7.07
N GLY A 91 -15.76 9.74 -8.22
CA GLY A 91 -16.24 10.58 -9.32
C GLY A 91 -15.95 12.08 -9.17
N LYS A 92 -15.37 12.51 -8.04
CA LYS A 92 -15.02 13.92 -7.80
C LYS A 92 -13.54 14.18 -8.09
N ARG A 93 -13.21 15.46 -8.27
CA ARG A 93 -11.83 15.92 -8.31
C ARG A 93 -11.28 15.94 -6.88
N VAL A 94 -10.11 15.35 -6.68
CA VAL A 94 -9.47 15.21 -5.37
C VAL A 94 -7.99 15.53 -5.46
N VAL A 95 -7.43 16.02 -4.36
CA VAL A 95 -5.98 16.07 -4.13
C VAL A 95 -5.65 14.99 -3.11
N LEU A 96 -4.74 14.08 -3.48
CA LEU A 96 -4.30 12.98 -2.64
C LEU A 96 -2.88 13.24 -2.15
N SER A 97 -2.69 13.20 -0.84
CA SER A 97 -1.35 13.15 -0.24
C SER A 97 -0.95 11.67 -0.09
N TYR A 98 0.25 11.31 -0.55
CA TYR A 98 0.74 9.95 -0.56
C TYR A 98 2.10 9.82 0.11
N ALA A 99 2.34 8.65 0.70
CA ALA A 99 3.65 8.17 1.12
C ALA A 99 4.02 6.95 0.26
N GLN A 100 5.16 7.02 -0.42
CA GLN A 100 5.70 5.92 -1.22
C GLN A 100 6.55 5.02 -0.32
N HIS A 101 6.19 3.74 -0.24
CA HIS A 101 6.93 2.72 0.50
C HIS A 101 7.45 1.68 -0.49
N LYS A 102 8.76 1.67 -0.71
CA LYS A 102 9.42 0.74 -1.64
C LYS A 102 9.80 -0.56 -0.93
N GLY A 103 9.71 -1.69 -1.63
CA GLY A 103 10.19 -2.98 -1.12
C GLY A 103 9.28 -3.65 -0.09
N VAL A 104 7.99 -3.28 -0.06
CA VAL A 104 6.97 -4.00 0.71
C VAL A 104 6.84 -5.43 0.14
N PRO A 105 7.10 -6.48 0.94
CA PRO A 105 7.37 -7.81 0.40
C PRO A 105 6.11 -8.58 -0.02
N THR A 106 4.91 -8.15 0.36
CA THR A 106 3.66 -8.85 0.00
C THR A 106 2.56 -7.88 -0.42
N GLN A 107 1.71 -8.33 -1.34
CA GLN A 107 0.55 -7.58 -1.81
C GLN A 107 -0.59 -7.53 -0.79
N CYS A 108 -0.49 -8.27 0.32
CA CYS A 108 -1.48 -8.19 1.41
C CYS A 108 -1.49 -6.83 2.10
N PHE A 109 -0.44 -6.01 1.93
CA PHE A 109 -0.36 -4.68 2.52
C PHE A 109 -0.83 -3.57 1.57
N GLY A 110 -0.94 -3.86 0.28
CA GLY A 110 -1.32 -2.95 -0.80
C GLY A 110 -0.80 -3.49 -2.14
N GLU A 111 -1.55 -3.30 -3.22
CA GLU A 111 -1.10 -3.69 -4.57
C GLU A 111 -0.02 -2.74 -5.13
N THR A 112 0.04 -1.52 -4.61
CA THR A 112 0.95 -0.46 -5.09
C THR A 112 1.95 -0.03 -4.02
N GLU A 113 2.99 0.69 -4.45
CA GLU A 113 3.95 1.32 -3.54
C GLU A 113 3.44 2.65 -2.95
N TYR A 114 2.32 3.17 -3.44
CA TYR A 114 1.81 4.50 -3.09
C TYR A 114 0.65 4.37 -2.12
N TYR A 115 0.89 4.79 -0.88
CA TYR A 115 -0.10 4.70 0.19
C TYR A 115 -0.69 6.07 0.46
N ILE A 116 -2.01 6.21 0.29
CA ILE A 116 -2.68 7.49 0.54
C ILE A 116 -2.83 7.71 2.03
N THR A 117 -2.35 8.86 2.49
CA THR A 117 -2.41 9.30 3.89
C THR A 117 -3.53 10.30 4.11
N LYS A 118 -3.90 11.07 3.07
CA LYS A 118 -4.95 12.09 3.15
C LYS A 118 -5.63 12.32 1.81
N VAL A 119 -6.94 12.58 1.85
CA VAL A 119 -7.73 13.04 0.70
C VAL A 119 -8.29 14.43 0.98
N THR A 120 -8.16 15.33 0.01
CA THR A 120 -8.78 16.66 0.05
C THR A 120 -9.69 16.79 -1.17
N PRO A 121 -11.03 16.76 -0.99
CA PRO A 121 -11.98 17.00 -2.07
C PRO A 121 -11.81 18.42 -2.62
N GLN A 122 -11.76 18.56 -3.95
CA GLN A 122 -11.78 19.85 -4.61
C GLN A 122 -13.24 20.23 -4.92
N PRO A 123 -13.67 21.48 -4.69
CA PRO A 123 -14.99 21.97 -5.10
C PRO A 123 -15.17 21.96 -6.63
#